data_AF-A0A7J4G0B4-F1
#
_entry.id   AF-A0A7J4G0B4-F1
#
_cell.length_a   1.000
_cell.length_b   1.000
_cell.length_c   1.000
_cell.angle_alpha   90.00
_cell.angle_beta   90.00
_cell.angle_gamma   90.00
#
_symmetry.space_group_name_H-M   'P 1'
#
loop_
_entity.id
_entity.type
_entity.pdbx_description
1 polymer ?
#
loop_
_entity_poly.entity_id
_entity_poly.type
_entity_poly.pdbx_seq_one_letter_code
_entity_poly.pdbx_strand_id
1 'polypeptide(L)'
;MVVSENRIICIADTSLLLFGTLILRDDIRYVTSPKVYSEVYKNRLKREVLNVYITTKRLEVEDPEEEFLEEVLNIAGKIGELEKLSPADIDILALAIKYSRENKVVVFTDDYSIQNILENLGIDYIPIRRKIKYRVRRWRYTCLKCGEKFLSNIRICPVCGGNIARSRYMS
;
A
#
# COMPACT_ATOMS: atom_id res chain seq x y z
N MET A 1 21.88 1.53 -27.69
CA MET A 1 21.13 2.53 -26.90
C MET A 1 19.96 1.81 -26.26
N VAL A 2 20.12 1.35 -25.02
CA VAL A 2 19.04 0.65 -24.31
C VAL A 2 18.12 1.74 -23.79
N VAL A 3 16.94 1.85 -24.38
CA VAL A 3 15.86 2.66 -23.79
C VAL A 3 15.51 1.94 -22.49
N SER A 4 15.96 2.46 -21.36
CA SER A 4 15.50 2.00 -20.05
C SER A 4 14.02 2.39 -19.96
N GLU A 5 13.14 1.55 -20.52
CA GLU A 5 11.71 1.63 -20.30
C GLU A 5 11.51 1.52 -18.80
N ASN A 6 11.09 2.61 -18.16
CA ASN A 6 10.73 2.63 -16.75
C ASN A 6 9.45 1.79 -16.62
N ARG A 7 9.58 0.47 -16.56
CA ARG A 7 8.46 -0.47 -16.52
C ARG A 7 7.80 -0.36 -15.16
N ILE A 8 6.52 0.00 -15.15
CA ILE A 8 5.74 0.02 -13.92
C ILE A 8 5.44 -1.43 -13.55
N ILE A 9 5.83 -1.83 -12.34
CA ILE A 9 5.53 -3.15 -11.80
C ILE A 9 4.41 -3.01 -10.78
N CYS A 10 3.37 -3.82 -10.96
CA CYS A 10 2.20 -3.78 -10.11
C CYS A 10 2.15 -5.00 -9.20
N ILE A 11 2.22 -4.77 -7.88
CA ILE A 11 2.10 -5.85 -6.91
C ILE A 11 0.62 -6.07 -6.59
N ALA A 12 0.17 -7.31 -6.76
CA ALA A 12 -1.22 -7.71 -6.67
C ALA A 12 -1.50 -8.40 -5.33
N ASP A 13 -2.21 -7.72 -4.44
CA ASP A 13 -2.78 -8.31 -3.23
C ASP A 13 -4.03 -9.16 -3.54
N THR A 14 -4.47 -9.97 -2.58
CA THR A 14 -5.70 -10.77 -2.60
C THR A 14 -6.91 -9.93 -3.03
N SER A 15 -6.98 -8.66 -2.62
CA SER A 15 -8.07 -7.74 -3.01
C SER A 15 -8.13 -7.48 -4.53
N LEU A 16 -6.98 -7.28 -5.21
CA LEU A 16 -6.93 -7.12 -6.67
C LEU A 16 -7.34 -8.41 -7.37
N LEU A 17 -6.80 -9.55 -6.93
CA LEU A 17 -7.06 -10.84 -7.57
C LEU A 17 -8.51 -11.32 -7.37
N LEU A 18 -9.17 -10.92 -6.28
CA LEU A 18 -10.58 -11.25 -6.05
C LEU A 18 -11.54 -10.29 -6.74
N PHE A 19 -11.27 -8.98 -6.79
CA PHE A 19 -12.27 -7.98 -7.21
C PHE A 19 -11.86 -7.13 -8.41
N GLY A 20 -10.56 -7.02 -8.70
CA GLY A 20 -10.01 -6.14 -9.72
C GLY A 20 -9.54 -6.83 -10.99
N THR A 21 -9.77 -8.13 -11.17
CA THR A 21 -9.29 -8.87 -12.37
C THR A 21 -9.82 -8.32 -13.71
N LEU A 22 -10.90 -7.53 -13.69
CA LEU A 22 -11.49 -6.90 -14.88
C LEU A 22 -10.82 -5.58 -15.28
N ILE A 23 -9.99 -4.99 -14.39
CA ILE A 23 -9.28 -3.71 -14.64
C ILE A 23 -7.79 -3.92 -14.89
N LEU A 24 -7.33 -5.18 -14.96
CA LEU A 24 -5.96 -5.50 -15.31
C LEU A 24 -5.71 -5.11 -16.76
N ARG A 25 -4.60 -4.44 -17.02
CA ARG A 25 -4.22 -4.00 -18.35
C ARG A 25 -3.16 -4.91 -18.95
N ASP A 26 -3.21 -5.05 -20.27
CA ASP A 26 -2.34 -5.97 -21.01
C ASP A 26 -0.88 -5.48 -21.09
N ASP A 27 -0.66 -4.18 -20.94
CA ASP A 27 0.65 -3.50 -21.01
C ASP A 27 1.36 -3.41 -19.65
N ILE A 28 0.76 -3.96 -18.59
CA ILE A 28 1.29 -3.89 -17.22
C ILE A 28 1.72 -5.27 -16.75
N ARG A 29 2.90 -5.33 -16.12
CA ARG A 29 3.41 -6.54 -15.45
C ARG A 29 2.87 -6.59 -14.02
N TYR A 30 2.11 -7.63 -13.72
CA TYR A 30 1.61 -7.89 -12.37
C TYR A 30 2.42 -8.99 -11.68
N VAL A 31 2.71 -8.82 -10.40
CA VAL A 31 3.41 -9.82 -9.58
C VAL A 31 2.63 -10.05 -8.29
N THR A 32 2.53 -11.31 -7.85
CA THR A 32 1.91 -11.71 -6.58
C THR A 32 2.75 -12.78 -5.89
N SER A 33 2.56 -12.98 -4.58
CA SER A 33 3.17 -14.09 -3.87
C SER A 33 2.38 -15.41 -4.03
N PRO A 34 3.03 -16.57 -3.86
CA PRO A 34 2.34 -17.87 -3.81
C PRO A 34 1.33 -17.97 -2.67
N LYS A 35 1.57 -17.28 -1.54
CA LYS A 35 0.62 -17.26 -0.41
C LYS A 35 -0.70 -16.60 -0.81
N VAL A 36 -0.64 -15.41 -1.42
CA VAL A 36 -1.81 -14.71 -1.96
C VAL A 36 -2.48 -15.54 -3.06
N TYR A 37 -1.70 -16.09 -3.98
CA TYR A 37 -2.24 -16.96 -5.03
C TYR A 37 -3.02 -18.14 -4.44
N SER A 38 -2.48 -18.82 -3.43
CA SER A 38 -3.08 -19.98 -2.79
C SER A 38 -4.40 -19.67 -2.08
N GLU A 39 -4.53 -18.47 -1.50
CA GLU A 39 -5.78 -18.00 -0.92
C GLU A 39 -6.88 -17.87 -1.98
N VAL A 40 -6.55 -17.21 -3.09
CA VAL A 40 -7.51 -16.94 -4.18
C VAL A 40 -7.83 -18.20 -4.97
N TYR A 41 -6.87 -19.12 -5.09
CA TYR A 41 -7.00 -20.38 -5.82
C TYR A 41 -8.18 -21.23 -5.33
N LYS A 42 -8.62 -21.07 -4.07
CA LYS A 42 -9.79 -21.76 -3.52
C LYS A 42 -11.10 -21.42 -4.25
N ASN A 43 -11.17 -20.27 -4.93
CA ASN A 43 -12.32 -19.88 -5.72
C ASN A 43 -12.17 -20.34 -7.17
N ARG A 44 -13.00 -21.30 -7.61
CA ARG A 44 -12.93 -21.93 -8.94
C ARG A 44 -13.00 -20.92 -10.09
N LEU A 45 -13.92 -19.95 -10.05
CA LEU A 45 -14.04 -18.97 -11.14
C LEU A 45 -12.83 -18.06 -11.21
N LYS A 46 -12.29 -17.65 -10.05
CA LYS A 46 -11.11 -16.79 -9.99
C LYS A 46 -9.86 -17.51 -10.46
N ARG A 47 -9.72 -18.79 -10.11
CA ARG A 47 -8.65 -19.66 -10.59
C ARG A 47 -8.54 -19.67 -12.11
N GLU A 48 -9.65 -19.92 -12.82
CA GLU A 48 -9.63 -19.95 -14.29
C GLU A 48 -9.17 -18.61 -14.88
N VAL A 49 -9.64 -17.49 -14.32
CA VAL A 49 -9.22 -16.15 -14.74
C VAL A 49 -7.73 -15.93 -14.49
N LEU A 50 -7.22 -16.27 -13.30
CA LEU A 50 -5.80 -16.13 -12.97
C LEU A 50 -4.92 -17.00 -13.87
N ASN A 51 -5.35 -18.22 -14.19
CA ASN A 51 -4.61 -19.11 -15.10
C ASN A 51 -4.42 -18.48 -16.49
N VAL A 52 -5.41 -17.73 -16.99
CA VAL A 52 -5.26 -16.98 -18.26
C VAL A 52 -4.19 -15.91 -18.11
N TYR A 53 -4.21 -15.11 -17.04
CA TYR A 53 -3.19 -14.07 -16.82
C TYR A 53 -1.78 -14.64 -16.62
N ILE A 54 -1.65 -15.79 -15.95
CA ILE A 54 -0.36 -16.48 -15.78
C ILE A 54 0.14 -17.04 -17.12
N THR A 55 -0.73 -17.75 -17.86
CA THR A 55 -0.36 -18.36 -19.15
C THR A 55 0.01 -17.30 -20.19
N THR A 56 -0.65 -16.14 -20.16
CA THR A 56 -0.33 -14.99 -21.01
C THR A 56 0.85 -14.15 -20.51
N LYS A 57 1.52 -14.57 -19.41
CA LYS A 57 2.66 -13.88 -18.78
C LYS A 57 2.35 -12.45 -18.34
N ARG A 58 1.10 -12.18 -17.98
CA ARG A 58 0.65 -10.87 -17.45
C ARG A 58 0.68 -10.84 -15.93
N LEU A 59 0.48 -12.00 -15.29
CA LEU A 59 0.62 -12.19 -13.85
C LEU A 59 1.72 -13.20 -13.57
N GLU A 60 2.69 -12.81 -12.76
CA GLU A 60 3.76 -13.68 -12.29
C GLU A 60 3.55 -13.99 -10.80
N VAL A 61 3.79 -15.24 -10.43
CA VAL A 61 3.73 -15.70 -9.04
C VAL A 61 5.15 -15.98 -8.59
N GLU A 62 5.60 -15.23 -7.60
CA GLU A 62 7.02 -15.19 -7.21
C GLU A 62 7.15 -15.12 -5.69
N ASP A 63 8.04 -15.94 -5.13
CA ASP A 63 8.43 -15.82 -3.72
C ASP A 63 9.45 -14.69 -3.54
N PRO A 64 9.29 -13.82 -2.53
CA PRO A 64 10.29 -12.84 -2.18
C PRO A 64 11.52 -13.50 -1.54
N GLU A 65 12.70 -12.92 -1.77
CA GLU A 65 13.94 -13.35 -1.11
C GLU A 65 13.93 -12.98 0.38
N GLU A 66 14.68 -13.76 1.17
CA GLU A 66 14.75 -13.63 2.63
C GLU A 66 15.21 -12.25 3.09
N GLU A 67 16.14 -11.62 2.36
CA GLU A 67 16.61 -10.25 2.67
C GLU A 67 15.46 -9.22 2.70
N PHE A 68 14.47 -9.36 1.82
CA PHE A 68 13.35 -8.45 1.73
C PHE A 68 12.30 -8.74 2.81
N LEU A 69 12.12 -10.01 3.16
CA LEU A 69 11.27 -10.40 4.27
C LEU A 69 11.78 -9.80 5.58
N GLU A 70 13.09 -9.91 5.85
CA GLU A 70 13.72 -9.31 7.02
C GLU A 70 13.57 -7.78 7.04
N GLU A 71 13.73 -7.12 5.90
CA GLU A 71 13.54 -5.69 5.76
C GLU A 71 12.11 -5.26 6.15
N VAL A 72 11.09 -5.97 5.65
CA VAL A 72 9.69 -5.74 6.03
C VAL A 72 9.47 -5.92 7.53
N LEU A 73 9.96 -7.02 8.12
CA LEU A 73 9.79 -7.31 9.55
C LEU A 73 10.39 -6.19 10.41
N ASN A 74 11.58 -5.72 10.06
CA ASN A 74 12.26 -4.62 10.75
C ASN A 74 11.46 -3.30 10.67
N ILE A 75 10.92 -2.97 9.50
CA ILE A 75 10.16 -1.74 9.28
C ILE A 75 8.80 -1.82 9.97
N ALA A 76 8.08 -2.93 9.81
CA ALA A 76 6.80 -3.15 10.46
C ALA A 76 6.92 -3.14 11.99
N GLY A 77 8.01 -3.68 12.54
CA GLY A 77 8.33 -3.62 13.97
C GLY A 77 8.54 -2.19 14.46
N LYS A 78 9.27 -1.35 13.71
CA LYS A 78 9.51 0.06 14.04
C LYS A 78 8.24 0.92 14.00
N ILE A 79 7.33 0.64 13.06
CA ILE A 79 6.08 1.38 12.89
C ILE A 79 4.99 0.87 13.86
N GLY A 80 5.15 -0.35 14.40
CA GLY A 80 4.18 -0.98 15.29
C GLY A 80 2.99 -1.61 14.54
N GLU A 81 3.21 -2.04 13.29
CA GLU A 81 2.20 -2.73 12.48
C GLU A 81 2.43 -4.25 12.39
N LEU A 82 3.58 -4.75 12.87
CA LEU A 82 4.01 -6.14 12.70
C LEU A 82 2.96 -7.17 13.12
N GLU A 83 2.32 -7.00 14.28
CA GLU A 83 1.33 -7.95 14.81
C GLU A 83 0.03 -8.02 13.97
N LYS A 84 -0.20 -7.03 13.09
CA LYS A 84 -1.40 -6.97 12.25
C LYS A 84 -1.18 -7.56 10.86
N LEU A 85 0.07 -7.83 10.49
CA LEU A 85 0.41 -8.39 9.18
C LEU A 85 0.28 -9.91 9.21
N SER A 86 -0.43 -10.45 8.22
CA SER A 86 -0.38 -11.87 7.91
C SER A 86 0.92 -12.24 7.18
N PRO A 87 1.28 -13.53 7.11
CA PRO A 87 2.41 -13.99 6.30
C PRO A 87 2.30 -13.62 4.81
N ALA A 88 1.08 -13.49 4.28
CA ALA A 88 0.86 -13.08 2.89
C ALA A 88 1.11 -11.57 2.70
N ASP A 89 0.73 -10.75 3.68
CA ASP A 89 0.98 -9.31 3.66
C ASP A 89 2.47 -8.99 3.67
N ILE A 90 3.24 -9.76 4.47
CA ILE A 90 4.71 -9.64 4.51
C ILE A 90 5.30 -9.94 3.14
N ASP A 91 4.84 -10.98 2.45
CA ASP A 91 5.36 -11.31 1.12
C ASP A 91 5.06 -10.20 0.09
N ILE A 92 3.86 -9.64 0.13
CA ILE A 92 3.46 -8.54 -0.77
C ILE A 92 4.32 -7.31 -0.55
N LEU A 93 4.56 -6.94 0.71
CA LEU A 93 5.44 -5.84 1.07
C LEU A 93 6.89 -6.13 0.63
N ALA A 94 7.36 -7.37 0.79
CA ALA A 94 8.72 -7.75 0.43
C ALA A 94 8.94 -7.69 -1.09
N LEU A 95 7.99 -8.20 -1.88
CA LEU A 95 8.00 -8.05 -3.34
C LEU A 95 7.96 -6.56 -3.75
N ALA A 96 7.19 -5.74 -3.05
CA ALA A 96 7.14 -4.30 -3.33
C ALA A 96 8.51 -3.64 -3.10
N ILE A 97 9.16 -3.93 -1.97
CA ILE A 97 10.51 -3.43 -1.66
C ILE A 97 11.50 -3.90 -2.74
N LYS A 98 11.54 -5.21 -3.02
CA LYS A 98 12.37 -5.80 -4.06
C LYS A 98 12.33 -5.03 -5.37
N TYR A 99 11.13 -4.89 -5.93
CA TYR A 99 10.99 -4.27 -7.23
C TYR A 99 11.19 -2.76 -7.22
N SER A 100 10.94 -2.10 -6.08
CA SER A 100 11.11 -0.64 -5.94
C SER A 100 12.57 -0.18 -6.01
N ARG A 101 13.53 -1.10 -5.79
CA ARG A 101 14.96 -0.80 -5.93
C ARG A 101 15.34 -0.41 -7.37
N GLU A 102 14.65 -0.96 -8.37
CA GLU A 102 15.00 -0.80 -9.80
C GLU A 102 13.85 -0.25 -10.66
N ASN A 103 12.61 -0.33 -10.18
CA ASN A 103 11.42 -0.03 -10.98
C ASN A 103 10.45 0.88 -10.21
N LYS A 104 9.57 1.55 -10.96
CA LYS A 104 8.42 2.18 -10.33
C LYS A 104 7.42 1.09 -9.91
N VAL A 105 7.16 1.00 -8.62
CA VAL A 105 6.23 0.00 -8.06
C VAL A 105 4.93 0.66 -7.62
N VAL A 106 3.82 -0.02 -7.90
CA VAL A 106 2.51 0.32 -7.36
C VAL A 106 1.88 -0.92 -6.74
N VAL A 107 1.49 -0.85 -5.47
CA VAL A 107 0.81 -1.97 -4.80
C VAL A 107 -0.70 -1.77 -4.83
N PHE A 108 -1.44 -2.77 -5.30
CA PHE A 108 -2.89 -2.74 -5.22
C PHE A 108 -3.33 -3.40 -3.93
N THR A 109 -3.87 -2.65 -2.98
CA THR A 109 -4.35 -3.20 -1.71
C THR A 109 -5.41 -2.31 -1.06
N ASP A 110 -6.37 -2.93 -0.38
CA ASP A 110 -7.36 -2.24 0.46
C ASP A 110 -6.99 -2.26 1.96
N ASP A 111 -5.92 -2.94 2.35
CA ASP A 111 -5.53 -3.11 3.75
C ASP A 111 -4.78 -1.88 4.29
N TYR A 112 -5.22 -1.35 5.44
CA TYR A 112 -4.63 -0.14 6.02
C TYR A 112 -3.24 -0.37 6.63
N SER A 113 -2.96 -1.57 7.13
CA SER A 113 -1.66 -1.92 7.73
C SER A 113 -0.60 -1.97 6.64
N ILE A 114 -0.90 -2.61 5.49
CA ILE A 114 -0.04 -2.58 4.31
C ILE A 114 0.16 -1.13 3.83
N GLN A 115 -0.93 -0.37 3.69
CA GLN A 115 -0.85 1.04 3.23
C GLN A 115 0.03 1.90 4.12
N ASN A 116 -0.07 1.79 5.46
CA ASN A 116 0.76 2.57 6.37
C ASN A 116 2.26 2.29 6.17
N ILE A 117 2.62 1.02 5.90
CA ILE A 117 4.01 0.62 5.65
C ILE A 117 4.48 1.14 4.28
N LEU A 118 3.65 1.01 3.24
CA LEU A 118 3.97 1.56 1.92
C LEU A 118 4.15 3.08 1.94
N GLU A 119 3.31 3.80 2.70
CA GLU A 119 3.48 5.25 2.92
C GLU A 119 4.82 5.56 3.61
N ASN A 120 5.25 4.75 4.58
CA ASN A 120 6.54 4.92 5.23
C ASN A 120 7.73 4.63 4.28
N LEU A 121 7.56 3.65 3.38
CA LEU A 121 8.53 3.28 2.35
C LEU A 121 8.56 4.23 1.16
N GLY A 122 7.56 5.11 1.02
CA GLY A 122 7.41 5.98 -0.16
C GLY A 122 7.01 5.22 -1.43
N ILE A 123 6.38 4.04 -1.29
CA ILE A 123 5.90 3.22 -2.40
C ILE A 123 4.44 3.57 -2.69
N ASP A 124 4.11 3.80 -3.96
CA ASP A 124 2.74 4.13 -4.39
C ASP A 124 1.80 2.93 -4.19
N TYR A 125 0.53 3.20 -3.86
CA TYR A 125 -0.50 2.18 -3.77
C TYR A 125 -1.85 2.63 -4.33
N ILE A 126 -2.65 1.66 -4.78
CA ILE A 126 -4.01 1.88 -5.32
C ILE A 126 -5.01 1.00 -4.57
N PRO A 127 -6.03 1.58 -3.91
CA PRO A 127 -7.13 0.81 -3.33
C PRO A 127 -8.08 0.26 -4.40
N ILE A 128 -8.66 -0.93 -4.17
CA ILE A 128 -9.50 -1.67 -5.13
C ILE A 128 -10.99 -1.44 -4.87
N ARG A 129 -11.46 -1.69 -3.64
CA ARG A 129 -12.89 -1.66 -3.30
C ARG A 129 -13.40 -0.25 -3.02
N ARG A 130 -12.53 0.70 -2.70
CA ARG A 130 -12.96 2.04 -2.31
C ARG A 130 -12.95 3.01 -3.49
N LYS A 131 -14.14 3.39 -3.95
CA LYS A 131 -14.37 4.75 -4.47
C LYS A 131 -13.86 5.73 -3.40
N ILE A 132 -12.75 6.41 -3.68
CA ILE A 132 -12.28 7.68 -3.11
C ILE A 132 -12.76 7.92 -1.66
N LYS A 133 -11.95 7.52 -0.68
CA LYS A 133 -11.77 8.34 0.52
C LYS A 133 -10.29 8.43 0.82
N TYR A 134 -9.59 9.29 0.08
CA TYR A 134 -8.45 10.00 0.63
C TYR A 134 -8.94 10.77 1.86
N ARG A 135 -9.09 10.10 3.01
CA ARG A 135 -9.01 10.80 4.29
C ARG A 135 -7.54 11.06 4.49
N VAL A 136 -6.99 12.04 3.78
CA VAL A 136 -5.78 12.75 4.23
C VAL A 136 -6.07 13.04 5.69
N ARG A 137 -5.31 12.43 6.62
CA ARG A 137 -5.48 12.65 8.06
C ARG A 137 -5.14 14.11 8.33
N ARG A 138 -6.09 15.01 8.11
CA ARG A 138 -5.93 16.44 8.35
C ARG A 138 -5.95 16.64 9.85
N TRP A 139 -4.86 17.17 10.36
CA TRP A 139 -4.79 17.59 11.75
C TRP A 139 -5.27 19.03 11.81
N ARG A 140 -6.06 19.35 12.83
CA ARG A 140 -6.44 20.73 13.11
C ARG A 140 -5.85 21.13 14.45
N TYR A 141 -5.19 22.26 14.44
CA TYR A 141 -4.50 22.83 15.58
C TYR A 141 -5.41 23.91 16.17
N THR A 142 -5.93 23.69 17.38
CA THR A 142 -6.90 24.61 17.99
C THR A 142 -6.27 25.27 19.21
N CYS A 143 -6.35 26.60 19.29
CA CYS A 143 -5.92 27.32 20.48
C CYS A 143 -6.86 27.00 21.65
N LEU A 144 -6.29 26.58 22.79
CA LEU A 144 -7.06 26.26 24.00
C LEU A 144 -7.65 27.50 24.69
N LYS A 145 -7.17 28.70 24.34
CA LYS A 145 -7.54 29.96 25.00
C LYS A 145 -8.63 30.74 24.24
N CYS A 146 -8.46 30.94 22.93
CA CYS A 146 -9.41 31.69 22.09
C CYS A 146 -10.24 30.81 21.15
N GLY A 147 -9.92 29.51 21.01
CA GLY A 147 -10.63 28.60 20.13
C GLY A 147 -10.27 28.71 18.64
N GLU A 148 -9.32 29.58 18.28
CA GLU A 148 -8.91 29.78 16.88
C GLU A 148 -8.27 28.53 16.27
N LYS A 149 -8.53 28.28 14.99
CA LYS A 149 -8.21 27.01 14.32
C LYS A 149 -7.16 27.24 13.23
N PHE A 150 -6.12 26.43 13.26
CA PHE A 150 -5.00 26.48 12.31
C PHE A 150 -4.82 25.14 11.61
N LEU A 151 -4.38 25.20 10.35
CA LEU A 151 -4.04 24.03 9.54
C LEU A 151 -2.55 23.66 9.63
N SER A 152 -1.73 24.56 10.18
CA SER A 152 -0.28 24.41 10.31
C SER A 152 0.12 24.06 11.74
N ASN A 153 1.23 23.35 11.92
CA ASN A 153 1.74 22.92 13.21
C ASN A 153 2.38 24.08 14.01
N ILE A 154 1.55 24.96 14.56
CA ILE A 154 1.96 26.11 15.34
C ILE A 154 1.78 25.79 16.83
N ARG A 155 2.78 26.11 17.66
CA ARG A 155 2.74 25.85 19.11
C ARG A 155 2.06 26.97 19.92
N ILE A 156 2.16 28.21 19.43
CA ILE A 156 1.69 29.43 20.09
C ILE A 156 0.75 30.19 19.17
N CYS A 157 -0.43 30.56 19.65
CA CYS A 157 -1.43 31.27 18.86
C CYS A 157 -0.97 32.70 18.50
N PRO A 158 -0.91 33.07 17.20
CA PRO A 158 -0.52 34.42 16.79
C PRO A 158 -1.55 35.50 17.15
N VAL A 159 -2.79 35.11 17.48
CA VAL A 159 -3.87 36.05 17.82
C VAL A 159 -3.88 36.40 19.30
N CYS A 160 -3.58 35.45 20.20
CA CYS A 160 -3.74 35.64 21.64
C CYS A 160 -2.60 35.11 22.51
N GLY A 161 -1.56 34.53 21.91
CA GLY A 161 -0.41 33.94 22.61
C GLY A 161 -0.69 32.62 23.35
N GLY A 162 -1.89 32.05 23.23
CA GLY A 162 -2.27 30.82 23.94
C GLY A 162 -1.66 29.54 23.34
N ASN A 163 -1.52 28.51 24.17
CA ASN A 163 -1.06 27.18 23.73
C ASN A 163 -2.08 26.52 22.81
N ILE A 164 -1.56 25.78 21.82
CA ILE A 164 -2.35 25.11 20.80
C ILE A 164 -2.33 23.60 21.02
N ALA A 165 -3.50 22.98 20.99
CA ALA A 165 -3.66 21.53 21.05
C ALA A 165 -3.97 20.94 19.67
N ARG A 166 -3.39 19.78 19.39
CA ARG A 166 -3.67 19.01 18.17
C ARG A 166 -4.94 18.19 18.38
N SER A 167 -5.93 18.39 17.51
CA SER A 167 -7.19 17.64 17.51
C SER A 167 -7.37 16.90 16.19
N ARG A 168 -8.01 15.73 16.25
CA ARG A 168 -8.33 14.95 15.04
C ARG A 168 -9.47 15.64 14.30
N TYR A 169 -9.25 15.99 13.04
CA TYR A 169 -10.31 16.50 12.19
C TYR A 169 -11.21 15.33 11.76
N MET A 170 -12.38 15.21 12.37
CA MET A 170 -13.42 14.32 11.83
C MET A 170 -14.27 15.15 10.87
N SER A 171 -14.09 14.89 9.57
CA SER A 171 -15.09 15.19 8.54
C SER A 171 -16.22 14.17 8.62
#